data_AF-A0AA40KL53-F1
#
_entry.id   AF-A0AA40KL53-F1
#
_cell.length_a   1.000
_cell.length_b   1.000
_cell.length_c   1.000
_cell.angle_alpha   90.00
_cell.angle_beta   90.00
_cell.angle_gamma   90.00
#
_symmetry.space_group_name_H-M   'P 1'
#
loop_
_entity.id
_entity.type
_entity.pdbx_description
1 polymer ?
#
loop_
_entity_poly.entity_id
_entity_poly.type
_entity_poly.pdbx_seq_one_letter_code
_entity_poly.pdbx_strand_id
1 'polypeptide(L)'
;MKVAMFLTNCHDHQVFPSKSLLRKPRHELKAMPKKAQTVRFCKICYQNNSKKLGRKIAKICTKKVVTYCEDCGGSPFLCLKCFNTTHRNMCG
;
A
#
# COMPACT_ATOMS: atom_id res chain seq x y z
N MET A 1 -16.40 -51.25 33.68
CA MET A 1 -15.79 -50.90 32.38
C MET A 1 -15.25 -49.47 32.49
N LYS A 2 -13.93 -49.27 32.49
CA LYS A 2 -13.29 -47.96 32.69
C LYS A 2 -12.50 -47.65 31.42
N VAL A 3 -13.01 -46.74 30.58
CA VAL A 3 -12.34 -46.34 29.34
C VAL A 3 -11.46 -45.14 29.67
N ALA A 4 -10.15 -45.33 29.59
CA ALA A 4 -9.17 -44.26 29.70
C ALA A 4 -9.04 -43.57 28.33
N MET A 5 -9.32 -42.27 28.28
CA MET A 5 -8.99 -41.43 27.13
C MET A 5 -7.61 -40.81 27.39
N PHE A 6 -6.65 -41.11 26.51
CA PHE A 6 -5.37 -40.40 26.44
C PHE A 6 -5.45 -39.26 25.43
N LEU A 7 -4.55 -38.28 25.63
CA LEU A 7 -4.18 -37.13 24.79
C LEU A 7 -5.02 -35.86 25.07
N THR A 8 -4.48 -34.68 25.38
CA THR A 8 -3.14 -34.08 25.15
C THR A 8 -2.75 -33.14 26.30
N ASN A 9 -1.45 -33.14 26.65
CA ASN A 9 -0.84 -32.16 27.55
C ASN A 9 -0.97 -30.74 26.98
N CYS A 10 -1.83 -29.93 27.56
CA CYS A 10 -1.86 -28.49 27.33
C CYS A 10 -0.75 -27.87 28.20
N HIS A 11 0.47 -27.78 27.65
CA HIS A 11 1.54 -27.08 28.36
C HIS A 11 1.18 -25.60 28.48
N ASP A 12 1.01 -25.20 29.74
CA ASP A 12 1.00 -23.82 30.22
C ASP A 12 2.20 -23.08 29.62
N HIS A 13 1.91 -22.14 28.72
CA HIS A 13 2.90 -21.18 28.26
C HIS A 13 2.38 -19.80 28.63
N GLN A 14 2.74 -19.42 29.86
CA GLN A 14 2.89 -18.06 30.38
C GLN A 14 2.42 -16.95 29.42
N VAL A 15 1.35 -16.27 29.84
CA VAL A 15 0.86 -15.03 29.25
C VAL A 15 1.94 -13.95 29.38
N PHE A 16 2.81 -13.84 28.38
CA PHE A 16 3.59 -12.64 28.16
C PHE A 16 2.69 -11.61 27.47
N PRO A 17 2.64 -10.33 27.89
CA PRO A 17 1.93 -9.29 27.16
C PRO A 17 2.62 -9.13 25.80
N SER A 18 2.07 -9.78 24.78
CA SER A 18 2.58 -9.72 23.42
C SER A 18 2.45 -8.29 22.93
N LYS A 19 3.62 -7.62 22.91
CA LYS A 19 3.96 -6.36 22.24
C LYS A 19 2.86 -5.90 21.29
N SER A 20 2.22 -4.79 21.65
CA SER A 20 1.26 -4.03 20.86
C SER A 20 1.52 -4.20 19.36
N LEU A 21 0.54 -4.74 18.63
CA LEU A 21 0.51 -4.64 17.17
C LEU A 21 0.62 -3.15 16.81
N LEU A 22 1.82 -2.71 16.46
CA LEU A 22 2.08 -1.35 16.02
C LEU A 22 1.25 -1.18 14.74
N ARG A 23 0.03 -0.64 14.86
CA ARG A 23 -0.86 -0.42 13.73
C ARG A 23 -0.13 0.53 12.80
N LYS A 24 0.31 0.03 11.65
CA LYS A 24 0.95 0.85 10.66
C LYS A 24 0.00 1.98 10.24
N PRO A 25 0.52 3.20 10.03
CA PRO A 25 -0.30 4.31 9.59
C PRO A 25 -1.01 3.88 8.30
N ARG A 26 -2.34 3.98 8.32
CA ARG A 26 -3.14 3.72 7.12
C ARG A 26 -2.95 4.91 6.21
N HIS A 27 -2.22 4.70 5.13
CA HIS A 27 -2.11 5.72 4.10
C HIS A 27 -3.45 5.87 3.41
N GLU A 28 -3.81 7.11 3.05
CA GLU A 28 -5.04 7.40 2.34
C GLU A 28 -4.76 8.11 1.02
N LEU A 29 -5.58 7.78 0.02
CA LEU A 29 -5.52 8.42 -1.27
C LEU A 29 -6.43 9.65 -1.26
N LYS A 30 -5.82 10.84 -1.19
CA LYS A 30 -6.52 12.12 -1.18
C LYS A 30 -6.74 12.62 -2.60
N ALA A 31 -7.87 13.27 -2.85
CA ALA A 31 -8.15 13.94 -4.10
C ALA A 31 -7.66 15.40 -4.01
N MET A 32 -6.98 15.87 -5.05
CA MET A 32 -6.51 17.25 -5.09
C MET A 32 -7.70 18.21 -5.26
N PRO A 33 -7.82 19.26 -4.43
CA PRO A 33 -8.89 20.24 -4.56
C PRO A 33 -8.79 20.94 -5.92
N LYS A 34 -9.95 21.14 -6.58
CA LYS A 34 -10.03 21.59 -7.97
C LYS A 34 -9.34 22.95 -8.16
N LYS A 35 -8.18 22.94 -8.82
CA LYS A 35 -7.54 23.97 -9.68
C LYS A 35 -6.13 23.52 -10.11
N ALA A 36 -5.92 22.23 -10.37
CA ALA A 36 -4.63 21.77 -10.85
C ALA A 36 -4.45 22.17 -12.33
N GLN A 37 -3.90 23.36 -12.59
CA GLN A 37 -3.49 23.81 -13.93
C GLN A 37 -2.47 22.85 -14.57
N THR A 38 -1.77 22.05 -13.75
CA THR A 38 -0.80 21.07 -14.22
C THR A 38 -1.39 19.66 -14.28
N VAL A 39 -1.31 19.04 -15.46
CA VAL A 39 -1.65 17.63 -15.64
C VAL A 39 -0.72 16.76 -14.80
N ARG A 40 -1.29 15.97 -13.88
CA ARG A 40 -0.56 15.01 -13.05
C ARG A 40 -0.78 13.58 -13.55
N PHE A 41 0.26 12.77 -13.47
CA PHE A 41 0.28 11.37 -13.91
C PHE A 41 0.63 10.47 -12.74
N CYS A 42 0.17 9.22 -12.80
CA CYS A 42 0.61 8.22 -11.83
C CYS A 42 2.13 8.04 -11.93
N LYS A 43 2.87 8.32 -10.84
CA LYS A 43 4.34 8.26 -10.77
C LYS A 43 4.88 6.90 -11.21
N ILE A 44 4.29 5.82 -10.69
CA ILE A 44 4.72 4.44 -10.95
C ILE A 44 4.44 4.05 -12.41
N CYS A 45 3.23 4.35 -12.91
CA CYS A 45 2.90 4.08 -14.31
C CYS A 45 3.83 4.86 -15.26
N TYR A 46 4.09 6.14 -14.96
CA TYR A 46 4.97 6.97 -15.77
C TYR A 46 6.40 6.40 -15.81
N GLN A 47 6.94 6.01 -14.65
CA GLN A 47 8.28 5.40 -14.57
C GLN A 47 8.35 4.10 -15.37
N ASN A 48 7.36 3.21 -15.22
CA ASN A 48 7.32 1.94 -15.94
C ASN A 48 7.20 2.15 -17.46
N ASN A 49 6.32 3.05 -17.88
CA ASN A 49 6.13 3.37 -19.29
C ASN A 49 7.35 4.07 -19.86
N SER A 50 7.99 4.96 -19.10
CA SER A 50 9.21 5.66 -19.54
C SER A 50 10.38 4.70 -19.72
N LYS A 51 10.50 3.67 -18.88
CA LYS A 51 11.52 2.62 -19.02
C LYS A 51 11.26 1.72 -20.24
N LYS A 52 9.99 1.41 -20.53
CA LYS A 52 9.61 0.48 -21.61
C LYS A 52 9.50 1.13 -23.00
N LEU A 53 8.95 2.34 -23.07
CA LEU A 53 8.51 2.99 -24.32
C LEU A 53 9.22 4.34 -24.56
N GLY A 54 10.06 4.78 -23.63
CA GLY A 54 10.69 6.10 -23.66
C GLY A 54 9.77 7.23 -23.21
N ARG A 55 10.37 8.38 -22.91
CA ARG A 55 9.72 9.51 -22.23
C ARG A 55 8.52 10.09 -22.98
N LYS A 56 8.62 10.24 -24.31
CA LYS A 56 7.58 10.86 -25.15
C LYS A 56 6.30 10.02 -25.16
N ILE A 57 6.43 8.73 -25.44
CA ILE A 57 5.30 7.79 -25.47
C ILE A 57 4.73 7.59 -24.07
N ALA A 58 5.59 7.51 -23.04
CA ALA A 58 5.15 7.40 -21.66
C ALA A 58 4.21 8.52 -21.22
N LYS A 59 4.47 9.77 -21.62
CA LYS A 59 3.62 10.91 -21.28
C LYS A 59 2.21 10.78 -21.88
N ILE A 60 2.09 10.20 -23.07
CA ILE A 60 0.83 10.04 -23.80
C ILE A 60 0.02 8.87 -23.21
N CYS A 61 0.66 7.72 -22.98
CA CYS A 61 -0.05 6.50 -22.52
C CYS A 61 -0.28 6.45 -21.01
N THR A 62 0.44 7.24 -20.21
CA THR A 62 0.28 7.18 -18.75
C THR A 62 -1.04 7.81 -18.32
N LYS A 63 -1.79 7.08 -17.49
CA LYS A 63 -3.04 7.56 -16.91
C LYS A 63 -2.83 8.84 -16.10
N LYS A 64 -3.61 9.87 -16.44
CA LYS A 64 -3.75 11.10 -15.67
C LYS A 64 -4.49 10.79 -14.37
N VAL A 65 -4.01 11.34 -13.26
CA VAL A 65 -4.62 11.13 -11.94
C VAL A 65 -4.74 12.45 -11.21
N VAL A 66 -5.80 12.59 -10.42
CA VAL A 66 -6.02 13.75 -9.53
C VAL A 66 -5.82 13.39 -8.07
N THR A 67 -5.32 12.18 -7.84
CA THR A 67 -5.21 11.54 -6.53
C THR A 67 -3.76 11.38 -6.12
N TYR A 68 -3.45 11.67 -4.87
CA TYR A 68 -2.12 11.59 -4.29
C TYR A 68 -2.19 10.99 -2.88
N CYS A 69 -1.09 10.43 -2.41
CA CYS A 69 -0.97 10.00 -1.01
C CYS A 69 -0.22 11.08 -0.25
N GLU A 70 -0.83 11.70 0.76
CA GLU A 70 -0.18 12.75 1.56
C GLU A 70 0.83 12.17 2.55
N ASP A 71 0.60 10.94 3.02
CA ASP A 71 1.41 10.25 4.02
C ASP A 71 2.78 9.78 3.48
N CYS A 72 2.93 9.73 2.16
CA CYS A 72 4.20 9.40 1.52
C CYS A 72 5.06 10.64 1.28
N GLY A 73 6.36 10.52 1.51
CA GLY A 73 7.33 11.58 1.21
C GLY A 73 7.20 12.10 -0.23
N GLY A 74 7.02 13.41 -0.36
CA GLY A 74 6.83 14.10 -1.66
C GLY A 74 5.45 13.91 -2.29
N SER A 75 4.48 13.43 -1.52
CA SER A 75 3.05 13.36 -1.86
C SER A 75 2.78 12.79 -3.26
N PRO A 76 3.19 11.53 -3.55
CA PRO A 76 3.17 10.99 -4.89
C PRO A 76 1.75 10.86 -5.45
N PHE A 77 1.59 11.30 -6.69
CA PHE A 77 0.39 11.07 -7.48
C PHE A 77 0.32 9.61 -7.92
N LEU A 78 -0.74 8.91 -7.55
CA LEU A 78 -0.90 7.47 -7.77
C LEU A 78 -2.31 7.16 -8.25
N CYS A 79 -2.42 6.24 -9.22
CA CYS A 79 -3.71 5.62 -9.53
C CYS A 79 -4.06 4.59 -8.46
N LEU A 80 -5.36 4.28 -8.31
CA LEU A 80 -5.84 3.32 -7.30
C LEU A 80 -5.10 1.97 -7.34
N LYS A 81 -4.83 1.44 -8.54
CA LYS A 81 -4.08 0.17 -8.68
C LYS A 81 -2.66 0.27 -8.14
N CYS A 82 -1.94 1.34 -8.48
CA CYS A 82 -0.58 1.56 -7.99
C CYS A 82 -0.56 1.87 -6.49
N PHE A 83 -1.54 2.63 -6.01
CA PHE A 83 -1.72 2.89 -4.59
C PHE A 83 -1.91 1.57 -3.83
N ASN A 84 -2.88 0.75 -4.22
CA ASN A 84 -3.13 -0.55 -3.60
C ASN A 84 -1.90 -1.45 -3.67
N THR A 85 -1.17 -1.48 -4.78
CA THR A 85 0.02 -2.35 -4.91
C THR A 85 1.16 -1.88 -3.99
N THR A 86 1.39 -0.56 -3.91
CA THR A 86 2.50 0.02 -3.13
C THR A 86 2.19 0.01 -1.64
N HIS A 87 0.93 0.22 -1.26
CA HIS A 87 0.51 0.39 0.13
C HIS A 87 -0.10 -0.87 0.75
N ARG A 88 -0.46 -1.91 -0.03
CA ARG A 88 -0.84 -3.22 0.54
C ARG A 88 0.34 -3.96 1.14
N ASN A 89 1.57 -3.71 0.68
CA ASN A 89 2.74 -4.52 1.03
C ASN A 89 3.87 -3.75 1.75
N MET A 90 3.81 -2.42 1.87
CA MET A 90 4.81 -1.68 2.66
C MET A 90 4.39 -1.61 4.13
N CYS A 91 4.61 -2.76 4.75
CA CYS A 91 4.93 -2.85 6.15
C CYS A 91 6.40 -2.44 6.38
N GLY A 92 6.68 -1.13 6.35
CA GLY A 92 7.94 -0.56 6.86
C GLY A 92 7.83 -0.26 8.33
#